data_AF-A0AAU8FD00-F1
#
_entry.id   AF-A0AAU8FD00-F1
#
_cell.length_a   1.000
_cell.length_b   1.000
_cell.length_c   1.000
_cell.angle_alpha   90.00
_cell.angle_beta   90.00
_cell.angle_gamma   90.00
#
_symmetry.space_group_name_H-M   'P 1'
#
loop_
_entity.id
_entity.type
_entity.pdbx_description
1 polymer ?
#
loop_
_entity_poly.entity_id
_entity_poly.type
_entity_poly.pdbx_seq_one_letter_code
_entity_poly.pdbx_strand_id
1 'polypeptide(L)'
;MLTSAPFDDWWHNTYGLDVTILSPPHTVLILGIIGIQFGAMVSVIAVKNQMSMAHRFIREGTGDPDKLLFGLFALSAGFLLTIWFTLISEELGRMQAHRSSYYIFAGAAFPLLLMAVGKAVSHKWAITAVTGVYTALMLGTLWIIPLFPAEPKLGPILNHITHYQGFHFPLLLIAPAIVTDILRRRFAYWNDWKLTLLLGTAFLAVFFVVQWLFGGFLMESPYARNWFFGSHYWYFGNDPNWQYRYKFAPWMVEETPELLKGLGIALALTLISTRIGLAWGNWMHRIQR
;
A
#
# COMPACT_ATOMS: atom_id res chain seq x y z
N MET A 1 12.12 10.31 -14.69
CA MET A 1 11.72 11.72 -14.58
C MET A 1 12.19 12.53 -15.79
N LEU A 2 13.50 12.58 -16.08
CA LEU A 2 14.02 13.33 -17.25
C LEU A 2 13.52 12.82 -18.61
N THR A 3 13.27 11.52 -18.75
CA THR A 3 12.74 10.91 -19.99
C THR A 3 11.22 10.77 -20.01
N SER A 4 10.59 10.69 -18.85
CA SER A 4 9.16 10.43 -18.75
C SER A 4 8.33 11.66 -19.10
N ALA A 5 8.74 12.87 -18.68
CA ALA A 5 7.96 14.08 -18.97
C ALA A 5 7.88 14.43 -20.47
N PRO A 6 9.00 14.44 -21.24
CA PRO A 6 8.91 14.63 -22.69
C PRO A 6 8.12 13.53 -23.40
N PHE A 7 8.17 12.29 -22.89
CA PHE A 7 7.42 11.18 -23.44
C PHE A 7 5.91 11.29 -23.15
N ASP A 8 5.54 11.75 -21.96
CA ASP A 8 4.18 12.03 -21.53
C ASP A 8 3.54 13.14 -22.38
N ASP A 9 4.27 14.24 -22.60
CA ASP A 9 3.83 15.33 -23.48
C ASP A 9 3.61 14.85 -24.92
N TRP A 10 4.55 14.08 -25.47
CA TRP A 10 4.40 13.50 -26.81
C TRP A 10 3.20 12.55 -26.88
N TRP A 11 3.02 11.71 -25.87
CA TRP A 11 1.93 10.74 -25.80
C TRP A 11 0.58 11.44 -25.78
N HIS A 12 0.40 12.45 -24.93
CA HIS A 12 -0.86 13.20 -24.85
C HIS A 12 -1.18 13.96 -26.14
N ASN A 13 -0.16 14.50 -26.81
CA ASN A 13 -0.34 15.14 -28.13
C ASN A 13 -0.73 14.14 -29.23
N THR A 14 -0.34 12.87 -29.10
CA THR A 14 -0.55 11.84 -30.14
C THR A 14 -1.85 11.05 -29.92
N TYR A 15 -2.12 10.66 -28.67
CA TYR A 15 -3.17 9.71 -28.31
C TYR A 15 -4.25 10.30 -27.39
N GLY A 16 -4.07 11.53 -26.91
CA GLY A 16 -4.98 12.17 -25.97
C GLY A 16 -4.65 11.91 -24.49
N LEU A 17 -5.53 12.37 -23.60
CA LEU A 17 -5.34 12.25 -22.15
C LEU A 17 -5.58 10.83 -21.64
N ASP A 18 -4.82 10.44 -20.63
CA ASP A 18 -4.89 9.08 -20.07
C ASP A 18 -6.18 8.87 -19.27
N VAL A 19 -6.76 7.67 -19.41
CA VAL A 19 -7.98 7.23 -18.72
C VAL A 19 -7.73 6.20 -17.63
N THR A 20 -6.50 5.68 -17.55
CA THR A 20 -6.04 4.73 -16.53
C THR A 20 -4.72 5.21 -15.94
N ILE A 21 -4.41 4.78 -14.72
CA ILE A 21 -3.14 5.13 -14.06
C ILE A 21 -1.93 4.53 -14.81
N LEU A 22 -2.11 3.39 -15.48
CA LEU A 22 -1.04 2.65 -16.16
C LEU A 22 -1.02 2.92 -17.67
N SER A 23 -0.69 4.15 -18.07
CA SER A 23 -0.28 4.43 -19.45
C SER A 23 1.24 4.21 -19.64
N PRO A 24 1.74 4.08 -20.87
CA PRO A 24 3.17 3.83 -21.10
C PRO A 24 4.10 4.90 -20.50
N PRO A 25 3.82 6.22 -20.62
CA PRO A 25 4.63 7.24 -19.95
C PRO A 25 4.62 7.14 -18.43
N HIS A 26 3.43 6.93 -17.84
CA HIS A 26 3.27 6.76 -16.39
C HIS A 26 4.03 5.53 -15.89
N THR A 27 3.99 4.42 -16.63
CA THR A 27 4.74 3.19 -16.29
C THR A 27 6.24 3.46 -16.21
N VAL A 28 6.82 4.21 -17.16
CA VAL A 28 8.24 4.59 -17.15
C VAL A 28 8.55 5.49 -15.95
N LEU A 29 7.70 6.47 -15.65
CA LEU A 29 7.84 7.33 -14.48
C LEU A 29 7.84 6.51 -13.19
N ILE A 30 6.84 5.64 -13.02
CA ILE A 30 6.65 4.76 -11.86
C ILE A 30 7.87 3.88 -11.65
N LEU A 31 8.36 3.20 -12.71
CA LEU A 31 9.54 2.35 -12.62
C LEU A 31 10.79 3.12 -12.18
N GLY A 32 10.95 4.36 -12.67
CA GLY A 32 12.02 5.25 -12.22
C GLY A 32 11.92 5.60 -10.73
N ILE A 33 10.72 5.93 -10.24
CA ILE A 33 10.49 6.25 -8.83
C ILE A 33 10.72 5.01 -7.95
N ILE A 34 10.20 3.84 -8.35
CA ILE A 34 10.44 2.56 -7.67
C ILE A 34 11.94 2.27 -7.58
N GLY A 35 12.68 2.46 -8.68
CA GLY A 35 14.13 2.25 -8.72
C GLY A 35 14.89 3.14 -7.74
N ILE A 36 14.56 4.44 -7.69
CA ILE A 36 15.16 5.39 -6.73
C ILE A 36 14.82 5.00 -5.30
N GLN A 37 13.55 4.70 -5.02
CA GLN A 37 13.08 4.37 -3.69
C GLN A 37 13.69 3.07 -3.16
N PHE A 38 13.76 2.05 -4.03
CA PHE A 38 14.43 0.79 -3.73
C PHE A 38 15.94 1.01 -3.49
N GLY A 39 16.60 1.82 -4.32
CA GLY A 39 18.00 2.19 -4.12
C GLY A 39 18.25 2.84 -2.76
N ALA A 40 17.41 3.82 -2.38
CA ALA A 40 17.49 4.48 -1.07
C ALA A 40 17.31 3.48 0.09
N MET A 41 16.35 2.56 -0.03
CA MET A 41 16.14 1.50 0.97
C MET A 41 17.37 0.60 1.12
N VAL A 42 17.97 0.16 0.01
CA VAL A 42 19.17 -0.69 0.00
C VAL A 42 20.38 0.05 0.58
N SER A 43 20.56 1.33 0.26
CA SER A 43 21.65 2.16 0.81
C SER A 43 21.56 2.27 2.33
N VAL A 44 20.36 2.50 2.88
CA VAL A 44 20.17 2.57 4.34
C VAL A 44 20.47 1.23 5.02
N ILE A 45 20.05 0.11 4.41
CA ILE A 45 20.36 -1.24 4.93
C ILE A 45 21.87 -1.48 4.92
N ALA A 46 22.56 -1.15 3.81
CA ALA A 46 24.00 -1.35 3.68
C ALA A 46 24.78 -0.61 4.78
N VAL A 47 24.49 0.69 4.96
CA VAL A 47 25.10 1.52 6.01
C VAL A 47 24.80 0.97 7.40
N LYS A 48 23.54 0.57 7.68
CA LYS A 48 23.15 -0.02 8.97
C LYS A 48 23.90 -1.32 9.25
N ASN A 49 24.06 -2.18 8.24
CA ASN A 49 24.78 -3.44 8.37
C ASN A 49 26.29 -3.23 8.60
N GLN A 50 26.91 -2.28 7.90
CA GLN A 50 28.30 -1.91 8.12
C GLN A 50 28.54 -1.34 9.52
N MET A 51 27.69 -0.42 9.96
CA MET A 51 27.78 0.18 11.30
C MET A 51 27.57 -0.86 12.40
N SER A 52 26.65 -1.82 12.21
CA SER A 52 26.46 -2.94 13.14
C SER A 52 27.71 -3.82 13.25
N MET A 53 28.43 -4.03 12.15
CA MET A 53 29.73 -4.71 12.19
C MET A 53 30.80 -3.86 12.90
N ALA A 54 30.92 -2.58 12.58
CA ALA A 54 31.93 -1.69 13.17
C ALA A 54 31.73 -1.45 14.68
N HIS A 55 30.47 -1.29 15.14
CA HIS A 55 30.15 -1.14 16.57
C HIS A 55 30.42 -2.40 17.39
N ARG A 56 30.48 -3.59 16.77
CA ARG A 56 30.99 -4.79 17.47
C ARG A 56 32.46 -4.65 17.86
N PHE A 57 33.22 -3.76 17.20
CA PHE A 57 34.65 -3.57 17.41
C PHE A 57 35.00 -2.27 18.15
N ILE A 58 34.19 -1.20 18.04
CA ILE A 58 34.46 0.10 18.65
C ILE A 58 33.22 0.55 19.42
N ARG A 59 33.33 0.59 20.76
CA ARG A 59 32.23 0.97 21.66
C ARG A 59 32.49 2.36 22.22
N GLU A 60 32.24 3.42 21.46
CA GLU A 60 32.13 4.78 22.00
C GLU A 60 31.55 5.74 20.94
N GLY A 61 30.33 6.23 21.18
CA GLY A 61 29.67 7.22 20.32
C GLY A 61 28.29 7.61 20.85
N THR A 62 28.05 8.91 21.03
CA THR A 62 26.97 9.53 21.81
C THR A 62 25.68 9.82 21.01
N GLY A 63 25.44 9.12 19.91
CA GLY A 63 24.19 9.18 19.15
C GLY A 63 23.54 7.80 19.06
N ASP A 64 22.24 7.74 18.75
CA ASP A 64 21.57 6.50 18.38
C ASP A 64 21.39 6.45 16.85
N PRO A 65 22.48 6.27 16.06
CA PRO A 65 22.41 6.20 14.60
C PRO A 65 21.51 5.03 14.15
N ASP A 66 21.32 4.02 15.00
CA ASP A 66 20.45 2.89 14.72
C ASP A 66 18.98 3.30 14.56
N LYS A 67 18.49 4.18 15.44
CA LYS A 67 17.14 4.78 15.35
C LYS A 67 16.98 5.65 14.11
N LEU A 68 17.97 6.48 13.80
CA LEU A 68 17.92 7.35 12.62
C LEU A 68 17.85 6.50 11.34
N LEU A 69 18.73 5.51 11.19
CA LEU A 69 18.76 4.62 10.04
C LEU A 69 17.48 3.77 9.95
N PHE A 70 16.94 3.32 11.08
CA PHE A 70 15.63 2.67 11.09
C PHE A 70 14.51 3.61 10.61
N GLY A 71 14.51 4.86 11.06
CA GLY A 71 13.56 5.88 10.60
C GLY A 71 13.66 6.14 9.09
N LEU A 72 14.87 6.32 8.56
CA LEU A 72 15.12 6.49 7.12
C LEU A 72 14.69 5.26 6.32
N PHE A 73 14.93 4.05 6.84
CA PHE A 73 14.47 2.82 6.22
C PHE A 73 12.94 2.75 6.19
N ALA A 74 12.28 3.03 7.32
CA ALA A 74 10.82 3.00 7.42
C ALA A 74 10.16 4.04 6.51
N LEU A 75 10.74 5.24 6.42
CA LEU A 75 10.31 6.27 5.46
C LEU A 75 10.43 5.76 4.03
N SER A 76 11.60 5.23 3.67
CA SER A 76 11.87 4.78 2.31
C SER A 76 10.95 3.63 1.88
N ALA A 77 10.82 2.61 2.72
CA ALA A 77 9.94 1.48 2.49
C ALA A 77 8.45 1.88 2.52
N GLY A 78 8.06 2.84 3.36
CA GLY A 78 6.70 3.37 3.42
C GLY A 78 6.31 4.15 2.17
N PHE A 79 7.25 4.90 1.60
CA PHE A 79 7.06 5.59 0.32
C PHE A 79 6.89 4.58 -0.81
N LEU A 80 7.73 3.53 -0.83
CA LEU A 80 7.60 2.43 -1.80
C LEU A 80 6.24 1.72 -1.67
N LEU A 81 5.78 1.44 -0.45
CA LEU A 81 4.47 0.85 -0.19
C LEU A 81 3.32 1.75 -0.66
N THR A 82 3.47 3.07 -0.52
CA THR A 82 2.48 4.05 -1.01
C THR A 82 2.39 4.02 -2.53
N ILE A 83 3.53 4.04 -3.23
CA ILE A 83 3.56 3.88 -4.69
C ILE A 83 2.92 2.54 -5.08
N TRP A 84 3.30 1.47 -4.39
CA TRP A 84 2.77 0.13 -4.66
C TRP A 84 1.25 0.07 -4.54
N PHE A 85 0.67 0.69 -3.51
CA PHE A 85 -0.78 0.81 -3.36
C PHE A 85 -1.39 1.66 -4.48
N THR A 86 -0.82 2.81 -4.82
CA THR A 86 -1.36 3.69 -5.87
C THR A 86 -1.54 2.96 -7.20
N LEU A 87 -0.59 2.08 -7.57
CA LEU A 87 -0.65 1.31 -8.82
C LEU A 87 -1.81 0.34 -8.91
N ILE A 88 -2.26 -0.18 -7.78
CA ILE A 88 -3.33 -1.19 -7.70
C ILE A 88 -4.59 -0.63 -7.05
N SER A 89 -4.64 0.69 -6.86
CA SER A 89 -5.73 1.35 -6.13
C SER A 89 -7.07 1.27 -6.86
N GLU A 90 -7.06 1.19 -8.19
CA GLU A 90 -8.25 1.00 -9.03
C GLU A 90 -9.01 -0.29 -8.67
N GLU A 91 -8.29 -1.34 -8.26
CA GLU A 91 -8.86 -2.64 -7.86
C GLU A 91 -9.20 -2.71 -6.36
N LEU A 92 -8.73 -1.73 -5.58
CA LEU A 92 -8.85 -1.69 -4.11
C LEU A 92 -9.78 -0.57 -3.63
N GLY A 93 -10.74 -0.20 -4.47
CA GLY A 93 -11.80 0.74 -4.12
C GLY A 93 -12.77 0.19 -3.06
N ARG A 94 -13.39 1.10 -2.31
CA ARG A 94 -14.39 0.75 -1.27
C ARG A 94 -15.59 -0.03 -1.80
N MET A 95 -15.93 0.13 -3.08
CA MET A 95 -17.05 -0.58 -3.73
C MET A 95 -16.75 -2.06 -3.91
N GLN A 96 -15.47 -2.45 -3.92
CA GLN A 96 -15.00 -3.82 -4.11
C GLN A 96 -14.74 -4.53 -2.78
N ALA A 97 -14.86 -3.87 -1.63
CA ALA A 97 -14.50 -4.43 -0.32
C ALA A 97 -15.29 -5.71 0.06
N HIS A 98 -16.47 -5.94 -0.54
CA HIS A 98 -17.31 -7.12 -0.34
C HIS A 98 -17.15 -8.17 -1.46
N ARG A 99 -16.08 -8.07 -2.27
CA ARG A 99 -15.72 -9.02 -3.32
C ARG A 99 -14.42 -9.72 -3.01
N SER A 100 -14.30 -10.97 -3.43
CA SER A 100 -13.07 -11.74 -3.28
C SER A 100 -11.91 -11.16 -4.09
N SER A 101 -12.16 -10.52 -5.24
CA SER A 101 -11.12 -9.89 -6.08
C SER A 101 -10.26 -8.90 -5.29
N TYR A 102 -10.88 -8.12 -4.40
CA TYR A 102 -10.22 -7.17 -3.51
C TYR A 102 -9.13 -7.84 -2.66
N TYR A 103 -9.46 -9.00 -2.08
CA TYR A 103 -8.54 -9.77 -1.23
C TYR A 103 -7.51 -10.54 -2.05
N ILE A 104 -7.85 -10.94 -3.28
CA ILE A 104 -6.91 -11.53 -4.23
C ILE A 104 -5.80 -10.53 -4.58
N PHE A 105 -6.16 -9.31 -4.98
CA PHE A 105 -5.19 -8.26 -5.32
C PHE A 105 -4.35 -7.86 -4.10
N ALA A 106 -4.99 -7.61 -2.96
CA ALA A 106 -4.29 -7.26 -1.73
C ALA A 106 -3.34 -8.37 -1.26
N GLY A 107 -3.80 -9.62 -1.28
CA GLY A 107 -3.02 -10.80 -0.91
C GLY A 107 -1.86 -11.09 -1.85
N ALA A 108 -2.02 -10.87 -3.16
CA ALA A 108 -0.92 -10.99 -4.11
C ALA A 108 0.13 -9.89 -3.92
N ALA A 109 -0.29 -8.65 -3.64
CA ALA A 109 0.58 -7.48 -3.70
C ALA A 109 1.29 -7.13 -2.39
N PHE A 110 0.56 -7.04 -1.27
CA PHE A 110 1.14 -6.45 -0.04
C PHE A 110 2.09 -7.37 0.73
N PRO A 111 1.80 -8.68 0.92
CA PRO A 111 2.70 -9.57 1.65
C PRO A 111 4.11 -9.61 1.05
N LEU A 112 4.25 -9.47 -0.27
CA LEU A 112 5.54 -9.38 -0.95
C LEU A 112 6.45 -8.32 -0.31
N LEU A 113 5.98 -7.07 -0.25
CA LEU A 113 6.77 -5.98 0.31
C LEU A 113 6.83 -6.05 1.84
N LEU A 114 5.71 -6.30 2.51
CA LEU A 114 5.63 -6.30 3.98
C LEU A 114 6.55 -7.36 4.60
N MET A 115 6.58 -8.56 4.03
CA MET A 115 7.44 -9.64 4.54
C MET A 115 8.90 -9.42 4.18
N ALA A 116 9.17 -8.80 3.03
CA ALA A 116 10.52 -8.42 2.64
C ALA A 116 11.11 -7.38 3.59
N VAL A 117 10.39 -6.28 3.88
CA VAL A 117 10.87 -5.24 4.80
C VAL A 117 10.95 -5.73 6.25
N GLY A 118 10.02 -6.61 6.65
CA GLY A 118 10.00 -7.22 7.97
C GLY A 118 11.24 -8.09 8.25
N LYS A 119 11.84 -8.67 7.20
CA LYS A 119 13.08 -9.45 7.29
C LYS A 119 14.34 -8.63 6.99
N ALA A 120 14.24 -7.59 6.15
CA ALA A 120 15.38 -6.79 5.71
C ALA A 120 16.11 -6.10 6.87
N VAL A 121 15.38 -5.64 7.90
CA VAL A 121 15.94 -4.92 9.04
C VAL A 121 15.62 -5.64 10.35
N SER A 122 16.62 -5.71 11.22
CA SER A 122 16.51 -6.34 12.56
C SER A 122 15.76 -5.42 13.54
N HIS A 123 14.47 -5.19 13.31
CA HIS A 123 13.60 -4.41 14.20
C HIS A 123 12.26 -5.11 14.44
N LYS A 124 11.76 -5.06 15.68
CA LYS A 124 10.54 -5.77 16.11
C LYS A 124 9.24 -5.21 15.49
N TRP A 125 9.27 -3.94 15.08
CA TRP A 125 8.12 -3.22 14.51
C TRP A 125 8.36 -2.75 13.08
N ALA A 126 9.20 -3.47 12.31
CA ALA A 126 9.58 -3.04 10.97
C ALA A 126 8.36 -2.92 10.03
N ILE A 127 7.46 -3.90 10.03
CA ILE A 127 6.29 -3.89 9.14
C ILE A 127 5.29 -2.80 9.58
N THR A 128 5.09 -2.65 10.89
CA THR A 128 4.20 -1.65 11.49
C THR A 128 4.70 -0.23 11.22
N ALA A 129 6.01 0.03 11.33
CA ALA A 129 6.57 1.35 11.03
C ALA A 129 6.37 1.74 9.55
N VAL A 130 6.62 0.80 8.64
CA VAL A 130 6.44 1.01 7.18
C VAL A 130 4.97 1.29 6.85
N THR A 131 4.04 0.49 7.40
CA THR A 131 2.60 0.72 7.21
C THR A 131 2.11 1.99 7.89
N GLY A 132 2.75 2.42 8.99
CA GLY A 132 2.50 3.71 9.63
C GLY A 132 2.88 4.90 8.73
N VAL A 133 4.04 4.85 8.08
CA VAL A 133 4.44 5.87 7.09
C VAL A 133 3.48 5.90 5.91
N TYR A 134 3.12 4.75 5.35
CA TYR A 134 2.10 4.64 4.30
C TYR A 134 0.78 5.28 4.73
N THR A 135 0.30 4.95 5.93
CA THR A 135 -0.96 5.48 6.47
C THR A 135 -0.88 7.00 6.62
N ALA A 136 0.21 7.53 7.17
CA ALA A 136 0.40 8.95 7.35
C ALA A 136 0.44 9.71 6.02
N LEU A 137 1.13 9.17 5.00
CA LEU A 137 1.15 9.78 3.66
C LEU A 137 -0.22 9.80 3.01
N MET A 138 -0.94 8.68 3.05
CA MET A 138 -2.28 8.57 2.50
C MET A 138 -3.30 9.48 3.20
N LEU A 139 -3.22 9.62 4.52
CA LEU A 139 -4.03 10.61 5.24
C LEU A 139 -3.61 12.04 4.90
N GLY A 140 -2.32 12.29 4.71
CA GLY A 140 -1.81 13.57 4.24
C GLY A 140 -2.42 13.95 2.88
N THR A 141 -2.45 13.04 1.91
CA THR A 141 -3.09 13.30 0.60
C THR A 141 -4.59 13.50 0.73
N LEU A 142 -5.26 12.75 1.62
CA LEU A 142 -6.70 12.90 1.87
C LEU A 142 -7.06 14.25 2.49
N TRP A 143 -6.25 14.75 3.43
CA TRP A 143 -6.59 15.95 4.21
C TRP A 143 -6.03 17.25 3.64
N ILE A 144 -4.87 17.21 2.97
CA ILE A 144 -4.17 18.41 2.51
C ILE A 144 -4.58 18.80 1.09
N ILE A 145 -4.71 17.82 0.17
CA ILE A 145 -5.03 18.10 -1.24
C ILE A 145 -6.35 18.89 -1.39
N PRO A 146 -7.44 18.57 -0.67
CA PRO A 146 -8.70 19.30 -0.80
C PRO A 146 -8.68 20.77 -0.38
N LEU A 147 -7.58 21.24 0.23
CA LEU A 147 -7.42 22.65 0.60
C LEU A 147 -7.08 23.53 -0.61
N PHE A 148 -6.71 22.94 -1.74
CA PHE A 148 -6.31 23.67 -2.94
C PHE A 148 -7.47 23.78 -3.94
N PRO A 149 -7.73 24.98 -4.50
CA PRO A 149 -8.73 25.17 -5.53
C PRO A 149 -8.41 24.38 -6.81
N ALA A 150 -9.42 23.73 -7.38
CA ALA A 150 -9.32 23.02 -8.66
C ALA A 150 -10.70 22.82 -9.28
N GLU A 151 -10.76 22.84 -10.61
CA GLU A 151 -11.98 22.60 -11.37
C GLU A 151 -11.75 21.51 -12.43
N PRO A 152 -12.73 20.62 -12.68
CA PRO A 152 -12.62 19.63 -13.74
C PRO A 152 -12.50 20.31 -15.11
N LYS A 153 -11.48 19.91 -15.89
CA LYS A 153 -11.26 20.44 -17.26
C LYS A 153 -11.84 19.55 -18.36
N LEU A 154 -12.36 18.38 -18.01
CA LEU A 154 -12.92 17.39 -18.92
C LEU A 154 -14.37 17.09 -18.56
N GLY A 155 -15.22 17.04 -19.58
CA GLY A 155 -16.63 16.69 -19.42
C GLY A 155 -16.89 15.18 -19.51
N PRO A 156 -18.11 14.72 -19.15
CA PRO A 156 -19.21 15.52 -18.62
C PRO A 156 -18.99 15.90 -17.15
N ILE A 157 -19.38 17.13 -16.78
CA ILE A 157 -19.32 17.64 -15.40
C ILE A 157 -20.74 17.63 -14.85
N LEU A 158 -21.07 16.61 -14.06
CA LEU A 158 -22.39 16.47 -13.41
C LEU A 158 -22.39 16.97 -11.97
N ASN A 159 -21.22 17.06 -11.34
CA ASN A 159 -21.03 17.60 -10.00
C ASN A 159 -20.12 18.80 -10.09
N HIS A 160 -20.57 19.95 -9.61
CA HIS A 160 -19.76 21.17 -9.56
C HIS A 160 -18.77 21.09 -8.40
N ILE A 161 -17.48 21.00 -8.72
CA ILE A 161 -16.38 20.85 -7.75
C ILE A 161 -15.39 21.99 -7.98
N THR A 162 -15.03 22.69 -6.90
CA THR A 162 -14.15 23.89 -6.93
C THR A 162 -12.81 23.69 -6.22
N HIS A 163 -12.59 22.51 -5.64
CA HIS A 163 -11.36 22.14 -4.93
C HIS A 163 -10.95 20.73 -5.35
N TYR A 164 -9.67 20.39 -5.18
CA TYR A 164 -9.27 19.00 -5.40
C TYR A 164 -10.05 18.05 -4.49
N GLN A 165 -10.27 16.83 -4.97
CA GLN A 165 -10.83 15.78 -4.14
C GLN A 165 -9.71 15.00 -3.46
N GLY A 166 -9.98 14.58 -2.22
CA GLY A 166 -9.08 13.69 -1.53
C GLY A 166 -9.02 12.35 -2.27
N PHE A 167 -7.88 11.68 -2.14
CA PHE A 167 -7.74 10.32 -2.69
C PHE A 167 -8.48 9.31 -1.80
N HIS A 168 -8.07 8.05 -1.79
CA HIS A 168 -8.68 7.04 -0.93
C HIS A 168 -8.24 7.18 0.53
N PHE A 169 -9.16 6.88 1.45
CA PHE A 169 -8.76 6.58 2.83
C PHE A 169 -7.80 5.38 2.81
N PRO A 170 -6.69 5.42 3.58
CA PRO A 170 -5.69 4.35 3.56
C PRO A 170 -6.31 2.99 3.85
N LEU A 171 -5.81 1.98 3.16
CA LEU A 171 -6.09 0.61 3.56
C LEU A 171 -5.58 0.39 4.98
N LEU A 172 -6.34 -0.36 5.79
CA LEU A 172 -5.98 -0.62 7.19
C LEU A 172 -4.87 -1.68 7.33
N LEU A 173 -3.79 -1.56 6.52
CA LEU A 173 -2.62 -2.43 6.51
C LEU A 173 -1.86 -2.42 7.84
N ILE A 174 -2.02 -1.38 8.66
CA ILE A 174 -1.42 -1.31 9.99
C ILE A 174 -1.91 -2.44 10.91
N ALA A 175 -3.17 -2.88 10.77
CA ALA A 175 -3.72 -3.95 11.59
C ALA A 175 -3.02 -5.32 11.34
N PRO A 176 -2.97 -5.85 10.09
CA PRO A 176 -2.20 -7.06 9.82
C PRO A 176 -0.70 -6.87 10.01
N ALA A 177 -0.15 -5.65 9.86
CA ALA A 177 1.26 -5.37 10.15
C ALA A 177 1.63 -5.59 11.62
N ILE A 178 0.80 -5.09 12.55
CA ILE A 178 1.00 -5.30 14.00
C ILE A 178 0.99 -6.80 14.32
N VAL A 179 0.01 -7.54 13.79
CA VAL A 179 -0.12 -8.98 14.03
C VAL A 179 1.08 -9.74 13.46
N THR A 180 1.48 -9.42 12.24
CA THR A 180 2.60 -10.11 11.57
C THR A 180 3.96 -9.78 12.20
N ASP A 181 4.18 -8.55 12.70
CA ASP A 181 5.35 -8.21 13.51
C ASP A 181 5.41 -9.03 14.82
N ILE A 182 4.28 -9.14 15.52
CA ILE A 182 4.18 -9.95 16.75
C ILE A 182 4.47 -11.43 16.46
N LEU A 183 3.84 -12.00 15.43
CA LEU A 183 4.01 -13.41 15.06
C LEU A 183 5.43 -13.69 14.57
N ARG A 184 6.01 -12.81 13.74
CA ARG A 184 7.40 -12.95 13.28
C ARG A 184 8.37 -12.99 14.45
N ARG A 185 8.15 -12.14 15.46
CA ARG A 185 8.97 -12.12 16.67
C ARG A 185 8.78 -13.38 17.51
N ARG A 186 7.53 -13.77 17.76
CA ARG A 186 7.19 -14.94 18.60
C ARG A 186 7.71 -16.24 18.02
N PHE A 187 7.67 -16.38 16.70
CA PHE A 187 8.07 -17.59 15.98
C PHE A 187 9.35 -17.40 15.17
N ALA A 188 10.27 -16.55 15.65
CA ALA A 188 11.55 -16.28 14.98
C ALA A 188 12.44 -17.52 14.81
N TYR A 189 12.21 -18.57 15.61
CA TYR A 189 12.90 -19.85 15.56
C TYR A 189 12.36 -20.81 14.48
N TRP A 190 11.25 -20.46 13.81
CA TRP A 190 10.68 -21.28 12.74
C TRP A 190 11.44 -21.08 11.43
N ASN A 191 11.43 -22.11 10.59
CA ASN A 191 11.91 -21.98 9.20
C ASN A 191 10.93 -21.14 8.37
N ASP A 192 11.42 -20.62 7.25
CA ASP A 192 10.63 -19.73 6.39
C ASP A 192 9.34 -20.37 5.86
N TRP A 193 9.29 -21.70 5.68
CA TRP A 193 8.10 -22.40 5.20
C TRP A 193 6.96 -22.37 6.21
N LYS A 194 7.25 -22.70 7.48
CA LYS A 194 6.26 -22.59 8.56
C LYS A 194 5.87 -21.13 8.80
N LEU A 195 6.84 -20.22 8.70
CA LEU A 195 6.60 -18.79 8.83
C LEU A 195 5.73 -18.26 7.68
N THR A 196 5.88 -18.78 6.47
CA THR A 196 5.05 -18.43 5.31
C THR A 196 3.60 -18.75 5.56
N LEU A 197 3.30 -19.98 6.01
CA LEU A 197 1.94 -20.38 6.35
C LEU A 197 1.37 -19.50 7.46
N LEU A 198 2.14 -19.28 8.52
CA LEU A 198 1.68 -18.47 9.66
C LEU A 198 1.42 -17.01 9.28
N LEU A 199 2.40 -16.32 8.68
CA LEU A 199 2.31 -14.89 8.40
C LEU A 199 1.35 -14.59 7.25
N GLY A 200 1.33 -15.42 6.20
CA GLY A 200 0.42 -15.24 5.07
C GLY A 200 -1.03 -15.43 5.50
N THR A 201 -1.36 -16.53 6.20
CA THR A 201 -2.73 -16.74 6.70
C THR A 201 -3.14 -15.66 7.71
N ALA A 202 -2.24 -15.25 8.62
CA ALA A 202 -2.53 -14.18 9.57
C ALA A 202 -2.77 -12.83 8.90
N PHE A 203 -1.96 -12.48 7.88
CA PHE A 203 -2.15 -11.27 7.09
C PHE A 203 -3.53 -11.27 6.45
N LEU A 204 -3.88 -12.32 5.69
CA LEU A 204 -5.14 -12.38 4.97
C LEU A 204 -6.34 -12.39 5.93
N ALA A 205 -6.29 -13.16 7.01
CA ALA A 205 -7.39 -13.23 7.98
C ALA A 205 -7.65 -11.88 8.64
N VAL A 206 -6.60 -11.19 9.11
CA VAL A 206 -6.73 -9.89 9.77
C VAL A 206 -7.14 -8.81 8.77
N PHE A 207 -6.52 -8.79 7.59
CA PHE A 207 -6.86 -7.84 6.55
C PHE A 207 -8.31 -8.02 6.09
N PHE A 208 -8.75 -9.27 5.87
CA PHE A 208 -10.12 -9.59 5.51
C PHE A 208 -11.12 -9.03 6.53
N VAL A 209 -10.99 -9.41 7.81
CA VAL A 209 -11.94 -8.98 8.84
C VAL A 209 -11.98 -7.46 8.97
N VAL A 210 -10.82 -6.81 9.04
CA VAL A 210 -10.74 -5.37 9.26
C VAL A 210 -11.25 -4.60 8.04
N GLN A 211 -10.87 -4.99 6.82
CA GLN A 211 -11.29 -4.27 5.62
C GLN A 211 -12.71 -4.57 5.17
N TRP A 212 -13.23 -5.76 5.47
CA TRP A 212 -14.63 -6.05 5.24
C TRP A 212 -15.52 -5.10 6.03
N LEU A 213 -15.30 -5.02 7.35
CA LEU A 213 -16.07 -4.16 8.25
C LEU A 213 -15.86 -2.68 7.92
N PHE A 214 -14.60 -2.28 7.70
CA PHE A 214 -14.29 -0.88 7.45
C PHE A 214 -14.71 -0.42 6.05
N GLY A 215 -14.64 -1.29 5.04
CA GLY A 215 -15.17 -1.04 3.72
C GLY A 215 -16.69 -0.83 3.74
N GLY A 216 -17.41 -1.63 4.53
CA GLY A 216 -18.84 -1.42 4.80
C GLY A 216 -19.12 -0.06 5.45
N PHE A 217 -18.33 0.29 6.47
CA PHE A 217 -18.40 1.62 7.09
C PHE A 217 -18.15 2.75 6.07
N LEU A 218 -17.09 2.67 5.26
CA LEU A 218 -16.76 3.70 4.27
C LEU A 218 -17.79 3.81 3.14
N MET A 219 -18.45 2.71 2.78
CA MET A 219 -19.43 2.70 1.70
C MET A 219 -20.81 3.18 2.17
N GLU A 220 -21.33 2.63 3.27
CA GLU A 220 -22.73 2.79 3.63
C GLU A 220 -22.96 3.81 4.74
N SER A 221 -22.03 3.91 5.70
CA SER A 221 -22.23 4.73 6.90
C SER A 221 -22.27 6.23 6.58
N PRO A 222 -23.29 6.97 7.05
CA PRO A 222 -23.29 8.43 7.00
C PRO A 222 -22.11 9.05 7.77
N TYR A 223 -21.61 8.37 8.80
CA TYR A 223 -20.48 8.86 9.62
C TYR A 223 -19.14 8.85 8.88
N ALA A 224 -19.01 8.13 7.76
CA ALA A 224 -17.82 8.17 6.93
C ALA A 224 -17.83 9.39 5.96
N ARG A 225 -18.96 10.09 5.83
CA ARG A 225 -19.16 11.16 4.84
C ARG A 225 -18.72 12.52 5.40
N ASN A 226 -17.46 12.60 5.81
CA ASN A 226 -16.86 13.82 6.34
C ASN A 226 -15.46 14.03 5.76
N TRP A 227 -14.83 15.14 6.15
CA TRP A 227 -13.47 15.49 5.70
C TRP A 227 -12.40 14.50 6.18
N PHE A 228 -12.62 13.82 7.31
CA PHE A 228 -11.65 12.91 7.90
C PHE A 228 -11.57 11.60 7.12
N PHE A 229 -12.71 10.98 6.82
CA PHE A 229 -12.80 9.71 6.09
C PHE A 229 -12.93 9.88 4.57
N GLY A 230 -13.36 11.05 4.09
CA GLY A 230 -13.45 11.38 2.67
C GLY A 230 -14.50 10.60 1.89
N SER A 231 -15.43 9.89 2.54
CA SER A 231 -16.35 9.02 1.82
C SER A 231 -17.43 9.76 1.01
N HIS A 232 -17.52 11.08 1.18
CA HIS A 232 -18.42 11.94 0.40
C HIS A 232 -17.90 12.26 -1.01
N TYR A 233 -16.59 12.09 -1.27
CA TYR A 233 -16.00 12.32 -2.59
C TYR A 233 -16.62 11.41 -3.65
N TRP A 234 -16.80 11.99 -4.84
CA TRP A 234 -17.51 11.39 -5.95
C TRP A 234 -16.93 11.90 -7.26
N TYR A 235 -16.73 11.01 -8.22
CA TYR A 235 -16.24 11.42 -9.53
C TYR A 235 -17.18 12.47 -10.14
N PHE A 236 -16.62 13.59 -10.61
CA PHE A 236 -17.41 14.74 -11.05
C PHE A 236 -18.34 14.41 -12.23
N GLY A 237 -17.99 13.41 -13.04
CA GLY A 237 -18.81 12.95 -14.16
C GLY A 237 -19.84 11.87 -13.83
N ASN A 238 -19.90 11.38 -12.59
CA ASN A 238 -20.93 10.41 -12.19
C ASN A 238 -22.23 11.11 -11.80
N ASP A 239 -23.37 10.46 -12.01
CA ASP A 239 -24.68 10.95 -11.59
C ASP A 239 -24.69 11.25 -10.07
N PRO A 240 -25.02 12.48 -9.63
CA PRO A 240 -25.11 12.85 -8.22
C PRO A 240 -26.13 12.01 -7.44
N ASN A 241 -27.21 11.59 -8.11
CA ASN A 241 -28.36 10.86 -7.56
C ASN A 241 -28.25 9.34 -7.78
N TRP A 242 -27.07 8.85 -8.15
CA TRP A 242 -26.85 7.43 -8.36
C TRP A 242 -27.25 6.59 -7.13
N GLN A 243 -28.20 5.67 -7.33
CA GLN A 243 -28.81 4.89 -6.24
C GLN A 243 -27.80 4.06 -5.42
N TYR A 244 -26.67 3.67 -6.02
CA TYR A 244 -25.59 2.90 -5.38
C TYR A 244 -24.39 3.75 -4.98
N ARG A 245 -24.51 5.09 -4.93
CA ARG A 245 -23.41 5.97 -4.48
C ARG A 245 -22.91 5.64 -3.07
N TYR A 246 -23.82 5.23 -2.19
CA TYR A 246 -23.55 4.90 -0.78
C TYR A 246 -24.13 3.54 -0.36
N LYS A 247 -24.28 2.61 -1.32
CA LYS A 247 -24.77 1.26 -1.07
C LYS A 247 -24.04 0.28 -1.97
N PHE A 248 -23.80 -0.94 -1.49
CA PHE A 248 -23.34 -2.00 -2.38
C PHE A 248 -24.44 -2.35 -3.38
N ALA A 249 -24.09 -2.30 -4.66
CA ALA A 249 -24.97 -2.81 -5.70
C ALA A 249 -24.98 -4.34 -5.70
N PRO A 250 -26.02 -5.00 -6.25
CA PRO A 250 -26.09 -6.46 -6.29
C PRO A 250 -24.87 -7.12 -6.95
N TRP A 251 -24.24 -6.46 -7.94
CA TRP A 251 -23.03 -6.95 -8.61
C TRP A 251 -21.71 -6.62 -7.88
N MET A 252 -21.78 -5.88 -6.77
CA MET A 252 -20.64 -5.57 -5.91
C MET A 252 -20.50 -6.54 -4.74
N VAL A 253 -21.43 -7.47 -4.59
CA VAL A 253 -21.46 -8.48 -3.52
C VAL A 253 -21.46 -9.86 -4.18
N GLU A 254 -20.66 -10.77 -3.63
CA GLU A 254 -20.59 -12.15 -4.10
C GLU A 254 -21.41 -13.06 -3.19
N GLU A 255 -21.97 -14.13 -3.76
CA GLU A 255 -22.57 -15.17 -2.95
C GLU A 255 -21.50 -15.88 -2.10
N THR A 256 -21.91 -16.46 -0.98
CA THR A 256 -20.99 -17.10 -0.03
C THR A 256 -20.07 -18.15 -0.70
N PRO A 257 -20.54 -19.04 -1.60
CA PRO A 257 -19.66 -20.01 -2.26
C PRO A 257 -18.60 -19.36 -3.17
N GLU A 258 -18.97 -18.32 -3.91
CA GLU A 258 -18.06 -17.59 -4.79
C GLU A 258 -17.00 -16.84 -3.99
N LEU A 259 -17.44 -16.17 -2.91
CA LEU A 259 -16.56 -15.47 -1.98
C LEU A 259 -15.54 -16.44 -1.35
N LEU A 260 -15.99 -17.61 -0.88
CA LEU A 260 -15.10 -18.62 -0.29
C LEU A 260 -14.09 -19.17 -1.31
N LYS A 261 -14.53 -19.42 -2.55
CA LYS A 261 -13.63 -19.84 -3.64
C LYS A 261 -12.57 -18.77 -3.90
N GLY A 262 -12.98 -17.52 -4.01
CA GLY A 262 -12.06 -16.40 -4.25
C GLY A 262 -11.12 -16.14 -3.08
N LEU A 263 -11.58 -16.29 -1.83
CA LEU A 263 -10.73 -16.24 -0.63
C LEU A 263 -9.71 -17.40 -0.59
N GLY A 264 -10.07 -18.57 -1.11
CA GLY A 264 -9.13 -19.68 -1.30
C GLY A 264 -8.00 -19.31 -2.29
N ILE A 265 -8.35 -18.66 -3.40
CA ILE A 265 -7.37 -18.13 -4.36
C ILE A 265 -6.52 -17.03 -3.72
N ALA A 266 -7.15 -16.10 -2.98
CA ALA A 266 -6.45 -15.05 -2.24
C ALA A 266 -5.44 -15.63 -1.26
N LEU A 267 -5.80 -16.70 -0.54
CA LEU A 267 -4.88 -17.38 0.37
C LEU A 267 -3.68 -17.96 -0.36
N ALA A 268 -3.90 -18.70 -1.46
CA ALA A 268 -2.81 -19.26 -2.24
C ALA A 268 -1.82 -18.18 -2.72
N LEU A 269 -2.34 -17.08 -3.28
CA LEU A 269 -1.51 -15.96 -3.74
C LEU A 269 -0.83 -15.21 -2.59
N THR A 270 -1.51 -15.06 -1.44
CA THR A 270 -0.93 -14.49 -0.22
C THR A 270 0.25 -15.32 0.27
N LEU A 271 0.14 -16.66 0.26
CA LEU A 271 1.21 -17.55 0.67
C LEU A 271 2.41 -17.48 -0.29
N ILE A 272 2.16 -17.46 -1.60
CA ILE A 272 3.20 -17.29 -2.62
C ILE A 272 3.92 -15.95 -2.41
N SER A 273 3.15 -14.86 -2.30
CA SER A 273 3.64 -13.50 -2.09
C SER A 273 4.47 -13.39 -0.80
N THR A 274 3.98 -13.97 0.30
CA THR A 274 4.69 -14.07 1.59
C THR A 274 6.01 -14.81 1.44
N ARG A 275 6.03 -15.94 0.70
CA ARG A 275 7.24 -16.75 0.52
C ARG A 275 8.31 -15.96 -0.23
N ILE A 276 7.93 -15.32 -1.33
CA ILE A 276 8.82 -14.49 -2.14
C ILE A 276 9.31 -13.31 -1.29
N GLY A 277 8.42 -12.65 -0.55
CA GLY A 277 8.77 -11.54 0.34
C GLY A 277 9.80 -11.96 1.41
N LEU A 278 9.61 -13.08 2.11
CA LEU A 278 10.57 -13.58 3.08
C LEU A 278 11.94 -13.90 2.45
N ALA A 279 11.96 -14.53 1.27
CA ALA A 279 13.19 -14.84 0.55
C ALA A 279 13.93 -13.55 0.14
N TRP A 280 13.20 -12.56 -0.38
CA TRP A 280 13.74 -11.26 -0.76
C TRP A 280 14.27 -10.48 0.45
N GLY A 281 13.55 -10.48 1.56
CA GLY A 281 13.98 -9.87 2.81
C GLY A 281 15.25 -10.50 3.38
N ASN A 282 15.39 -11.83 3.30
CA ASN A 282 16.61 -12.53 3.70
C ASN A 282 17.81 -12.15 2.81
N TRP A 283 17.59 -11.93 1.51
CA TRP A 283 18.63 -11.40 0.62
C TRP A 283 19.00 -9.96 1.01
N MET A 284 18.02 -9.08 1.24
CA MET A 284 18.25 -7.70 1.66
C MET A 284 19.03 -7.60 2.98
N HIS A 285 18.68 -8.43 3.96
CA HIS A 285 19.33 -8.47 5.26
C HIS A 285 20.86 -8.71 5.17
N ARG A 286 21.32 -9.37 4.11
CA ARG A 286 22.74 -9.72 3.89
C ARG A 286 23.53 -8.65 3.12
N ILE A 287 22.91 -7.56 2.68
CA ILE A 287 23.59 -6.52 1.90
C ILE A 287 24.55 -5.73 2.80
N GLN A 288 25.83 -5.64 2.42
CA GLN A 288 26.88 -4.99 3.22
C GLN A 288 27.72 -3.95 2.46
N ARG A 289 27.34 -3.60 1.22
CA ARG A 289 28.18 -2.82 0.28
C ARG A 289 28.88 -1.63 0.91
#